data_AF-A0A3P9PNG3-F1
#
_entry.id   AF-A0A3P9PNG3-F1
#
_cell.length_a   1.000
_cell.length_b   1.000
_cell.length_c   1.000
_cell.angle_alpha   90.00
_cell.angle_beta   90.00
_cell.angle_gamma   90.00
#
_symmetry.space_group_name_H-M   'P 1'
#
loop_
_entity.id
_entity.type
_entity.pdbx_description
1 polymer ?
#
loop_
_entity_poly.entity_id
_entity_poly.type
_entity_poly.pdbx_seq_one_letter_code
_entity_poly.pdbx_strand_id
1 'polypeptide(L)'
;PNRMEREPEEEVGSALCVLQQQVSLCAFGLFEMPLMEKTKSLKMELRERTELLSLSQLDELEDMLVERQHLFCSYFTPRSCREQLEDEIINKAGRIPAFHKKNVKANLEKIFREDRHCASCLSYLMTGDKRKNGRMMWKQLAYWRRAVRKDKYLSENSTYC
;
A
#
# COMPACT_ATOMS: atom_id res chain seq x y z
N PRO A 1 7.50 -58.96 65.19
CA PRO A 1 6.61 -57.79 65.36
C PRO A 1 7.37 -56.48 65.05
N ASN A 2 6.70 -55.56 64.36
CA ASN A 2 7.13 -54.22 63.92
C ASN A 2 8.00 -54.20 62.65
N ARG A 3 7.84 -53.29 61.69
CA ARG A 3 6.79 -52.30 61.35
C ARG A 3 7.20 -51.84 59.94
N MET A 4 6.27 -51.88 58.97
CA MET A 4 6.46 -51.27 57.66
C MET A 4 6.60 -49.76 57.83
N GLU A 5 7.69 -49.18 57.33
CA GLU A 5 7.72 -47.78 56.90
C GLU A 5 7.92 -47.81 55.38
N ARG A 6 6.83 -47.53 54.66
CA ARG A 6 6.82 -47.20 53.22
C ARG A 6 6.87 -45.69 53.13
N GLU A 7 8.01 -45.16 52.70
CA GLU A 7 8.18 -43.78 52.23
C GLU A 7 7.75 -43.67 50.75
N PRO A 8 7.34 -42.48 50.28
CA PRO A 8 6.50 -42.31 49.08
C PRO A 8 7.35 -42.04 47.83
N GLU A 9 7.70 -43.08 47.09
CA GLU A 9 8.36 -42.95 45.77
C GLU A 9 7.37 -42.63 44.62
N GLU A 10 6.07 -42.46 44.90
CA GLU A 10 5.02 -42.43 43.87
C GLU A 10 4.58 -41.02 43.41
N GLU A 11 4.93 -39.94 44.12
CA GLU A 11 4.49 -38.58 43.74
C GLU A 11 5.45 -37.85 42.76
N VAL A 12 6.74 -38.20 42.76
CA VAL A 12 7.74 -37.49 41.94
C VAL A 12 7.59 -37.83 40.45
N GLY A 13 7.21 -39.07 40.13
CA GLY A 13 6.98 -39.51 38.74
C GLY A 13 5.76 -38.85 38.09
N SER A 14 4.74 -38.53 38.88
CA SER A 14 3.51 -37.89 38.39
C SER A 14 3.74 -36.42 38.02
N ALA A 15 4.48 -35.69 38.85
CA ALA A 15 4.82 -34.29 38.58
C ALA A 15 5.73 -34.13 37.35
N LEU A 16 6.72 -35.03 37.17
CA LEU A 16 7.57 -35.06 35.98
C LEU A 16 6.79 -35.39 34.71
N CYS A 17 5.83 -36.33 34.78
CA CYS A 17 4.98 -36.67 33.65
C CYS A 17 4.06 -35.51 33.24
N VAL A 18 3.48 -34.80 34.20
CA VAL A 18 2.63 -33.61 33.95
C VAL A 18 3.46 -32.49 33.32
N LEU A 19 4.65 -32.20 33.84
CA LEU A 19 5.55 -31.18 33.27
C LEU A 19 5.99 -31.56 31.85
N GLN A 20 6.30 -32.83 31.60
CA GLN A 20 6.74 -33.32 30.29
C GLN A 20 5.60 -33.30 29.26
N GLN A 21 4.35 -33.53 29.69
CA GLN A 21 3.16 -33.41 28.86
C GLN A 21 2.81 -31.94 28.58
N GLN A 22 3.03 -31.05 29.54
CA GLN A 22 2.81 -29.60 29.40
C GLN A 22 3.86 -28.94 28.50
N VAL A 23 5.13 -29.36 28.59
CA VAL A 23 6.20 -28.94 27.66
C VAL A 23 5.96 -29.49 26.25
N SER A 24 5.42 -30.71 26.13
CA SER A 24 5.04 -31.29 24.83
C SER A 24 3.89 -30.51 24.18
N LEU A 25 2.87 -30.09 24.92
CA LEU A 25 1.76 -29.27 24.39
C LEU A 25 2.21 -27.87 23.96
N CYS A 26 3.22 -27.29 24.61
CA CYS A 26 3.88 -26.07 24.13
C CYS A 26 4.66 -26.30 22.81
N ALA A 27 5.30 -27.47 22.65
CA ALA A 27 6.01 -27.84 21.43
C ALA A 27 5.06 -28.18 20.24
N PHE A 28 3.80 -28.52 20.52
CA PHE A 28 2.76 -28.85 19.52
C PHE A 28 1.80 -27.69 19.17
N GLY A 29 2.09 -26.45 19.61
CA GLY A 29 1.47 -25.24 19.02
C GLY A 29 0.09 -24.85 19.55
N LEU A 30 -0.32 -25.31 20.74
CA LEU A 30 -1.64 -24.98 21.31
C LEU A 30 -1.69 -23.69 22.14
N PHE A 31 -0.60 -22.93 22.25
CA PHE A 31 -0.56 -21.67 23.03
C PHE A 31 0.06 -20.49 22.26
N GLU A 32 -0.15 -20.43 20.95
CA GLU A 32 0.29 -19.33 20.08
C GLU A 32 -0.88 -18.82 19.24
N MET A 33 -1.94 -18.27 19.87
CA MET A 33 -3.17 -17.91 19.15
C MET A 33 -3.69 -16.48 19.41
N PRO A 34 -3.71 -15.91 20.63
CA PRO A 34 -4.27 -14.57 20.82
C PRO A 34 -3.39 -13.43 20.29
N LEU A 35 -2.05 -13.59 20.32
CA LEU A 35 -1.10 -12.55 19.91
C LEU A 35 -0.95 -12.49 18.39
N MET A 36 -0.85 -13.64 17.72
CA MET A 36 -0.81 -13.73 16.25
C MET A 36 -2.08 -13.17 15.62
N GLU A 37 -3.25 -13.44 16.20
CA GLU A 37 -4.52 -12.99 15.65
C GLU A 37 -4.70 -11.46 15.80
N LYS A 38 -4.34 -10.91 16.96
CA LYS A 38 -4.26 -9.45 17.16
C LYS A 38 -3.26 -8.78 16.23
N THR A 39 -2.08 -9.38 16.02
CA THR A 39 -1.08 -8.82 15.11
C THR A 39 -1.49 -8.92 13.64
N LYS A 40 -2.20 -9.97 13.22
CA LYS A 40 -2.81 -10.08 11.89
C LYS A 40 -3.87 -9.00 11.68
N SER A 41 -4.77 -8.82 12.64
CA SER A 41 -5.81 -7.77 12.61
C SER A 41 -5.20 -6.37 12.52
N LEU A 42 -4.23 -6.04 13.40
CA LEU A 42 -3.55 -4.75 13.38
C LEU A 42 -2.79 -4.50 12.05
N LYS A 43 -2.14 -5.53 11.51
CA LYS A 43 -1.47 -5.44 10.20
C LYS A 43 -2.46 -5.18 9.07
N MET A 44 -3.65 -5.76 9.13
CA MET A 44 -4.71 -5.52 8.15
C MET A 44 -5.23 -4.09 8.23
N GLU A 45 -5.54 -3.58 9.42
CA GLU A 45 -5.98 -2.18 9.62
C GLU A 45 -4.91 -1.17 9.16
N LEU A 46 -3.65 -1.42 9.50
CA LEU A 46 -2.53 -0.56 9.07
C LEU A 46 -2.41 -0.55 7.55
N ARG A 47 -2.59 -1.70 6.89
CA ARG A 47 -2.58 -1.83 5.43
C ARG A 47 -3.74 -1.05 4.81
N GLU A 48 -4.95 -1.20 5.34
CA GLU A 48 -6.12 -0.46 4.85
C GLU A 48 -5.90 1.06 4.97
N ARG A 49 -5.43 1.54 6.12
CA ARG A 49 -5.06 2.95 6.30
C ARG A 49 -4.01 3.40 5.30
N THR A 50 -2.98 2.59 5.07
CA THR A 50 -1.91 2.89 4.10
C THR A 50 -2.43 2.96 2.67
N GLU A 51 -3.36 2.08 2.31
CA GLU A 51 -4.03 2.08 1.00
C GLU A 51 -4.84 3.37 0.82
N LEU A 52 -5.69 3.72 1.79
CA LEU A 52 -6.50 4.93 1.75
C LEU A 52 -5.63 6.19 1.64
N LEU A 53 -4.54 6.27 2.43
CA LEU A 53 -3.57 7.35 2.36
C LEU A 53 -2.92 7.42 0.97
N SER A 54 -2.50 6.28 0.41
CA SER A 54 -1.88 6.23 -0.92
C SER A 54 -2.84 6.64 -2.03
N LEU A 55 -4.12 6.29 -1.92
CA LEU A 55 -5.16 6.71 -2.86
C LEU A 55 -5.44 8.21 -2.76
N SER A 56 -5.50 8.77 -1.55
CA SER A 56 -5.65 10.22 -1.34
C SER A 56 -4.47 10.98 -1.93
N GLN A 57 -3.24 10.52 -1.73
CA GLN A 57 -2.05 11.14 -2.33
C GLN A 57 -2.05 11.05 -3.86
N LEU A 58 -2.63 9.97 -4.41
CA LEU A 58 -2.84 9.81 -5.85
C LEU A 58 -3.89 10.78 -6.39
N ASP A 59 -4.96 11.06 -5.64
CA ASP A 59 -5.96 12.06 -6.01
C ASP A 59 -5.32 13.45 -6.10
N GLU A 60 -4.50 13.83 -5.12
CA GLU A 60 -3.78 15.10 -5.16
C GLU A 60 -2.77 15.19 -6.31
N LEU A 61 -2.11 14.07 -6.63
CA LEU A 61 -1.19 14.00 -7.77
C LEU A 61 -1.94 14.13 -9.11
N GLU A 62 -3.13 13.53 -9.19
CA GLU A 62 -4.01 13.65 -10.35
C GLU A 62 -4.38 15.11 -10.61
N ASP A 63 -4.78 15.86 -9.58
CA ASP A 63 -5.14 17.27 -9.75
C ASP A 63 -3.97 18.11 -10.27
N MET A 64 -2.75 17.86 -9.76
CA MET A 64 -1.55 18.55 -10.28
C MET A 64 -1.24 18.17 -11.72
N LEU A 65 -1.43 16.90 -12.10
CA LEU A 65 -1.23 16.43 -13.46
C LEU A 65 -2.28 17.03 -14.43
N VAL A 66 -3.53 17.14 -13.99
CA VAL A 66 -4.60 17.84 -14.73
C VAL A 66 -4.21 19.29 -14.97
N GLU A 67 -3.71 19.98 -13.94
CA GLU A 67 -3.27 21.37 -14.08
C GLU A 67 -2.06 21.49 -15.00
N ARG A 68 -1.05 20.62 -14.85
CA ARG A 68 0.10 20.56 -15.77
C ARG A 68 -0.34 20.41 -17.21
N GLN A 69 -1.31 19.53 -17.47
CA GLN A 69 -1.78 19.31 -18.83
C GLN A 69 -2.60 20.50 -19.35
N HIS A 70 -3.36 21.16 -18.47
CA HIS A 70 -4.02 22.42 -18.81
C HIS A 70 -3.01 23.50 -19.21
N LEU A 71 -1.92 23.67 -18.45
CA LEU A 71 -0.83 24.60 -18.78
C LEU A 71 -0.12 24.23 -20.08
N PHE A 72 0.08 22.94 -20.35
CA PHE A 72 0.65 22.48 -21.62
C PHE A 72 -0.24 22.83 -22.83
N CYS A 73 -1.55 22.68 -22.68
CA CYS A 73 -2.52 22.95 -23.74
C CYS A 73 -2.91 24.43 -23.86
N SER A 74 -2.49 25.26 -22.91
CA SER A 74 -2.67 26.71 -22.96
C SER A 74 -1.69 27.34 -23.95
N TYR A 75 -2.19 28.26 -24.77
CA TYR A 75 -1.36 29.02 -25.70
C TYR A 75 -0.57 30.16 -25.02
N PHE A 76 -1.10 30.67 -23.90
CA PHE A 76 -0.59 31.89 -23.25
C PHE A 76 0.30 31.60 -22.04
N THR A 77 0.33 30.36 -21.57
CA THR A 77 1.10 30.00 -20.37
C THR A 77 2.58 29.90 -20.71
N PRO A 78 3.47 30.60 -19.98
CA PRO A 78 4.91 30.47 -20.16
C PRO A 78 5.39 29.04 -19.89
N ARG A 79 6.40 28.60 -20.64
CA ARG A 79 7.04 27.30 -20.45
C ARG A 79 7.60 27.11 -19.04
N SER A 80 8.15 28.17 -18.43
CA SER A 80 8.70 28.13 -17.08
C SER A 80 7.67 27.75 -16.02
N CYS A 81 6.42 28.23 -16.13
CA CYS A 81 5.35 27.87 -15.20
C CYS A 81 5.05 26.37 -15.25
N ARG A 82 5.07 25.79 -16.46
CA ARG A 82 4.89 24.34 -16.63
C ARG A 82 6.05 23.56 -16.04
N GLU A 83 7.29 23.99 -16.28
CA GLU A 83 8.49 23.31 -15.75
C GLU A 83 8.55 23.32 -14.22
N GLN A 84 8.20 24.45 -13.58
CA GLN A 84 8.09 24.54 -12.13
C GLN A 84 7.07 23.54 -11.57
N LEU A 85 5.91 23.43 -12.21
CA LEU A 85 4.88 22.47 -11.80
C LEU A 85 5.33 21.02 -12.02
N GLU A 86 6.05 20.73 -13.11
CA GLU A 86 6.61 19.39 -13.37
C GLU A 86 7.60 18.97 -12.27
N ASP A 87 8.45 19.88 -11.79
CA ASP A 87 9.37 19.62 -10.67
C ASP A 87 8.62 19.37 -9.36
N GLU A 88 7.58 20.16 -9.06
CA GLU A 88 6.72 19.96 -7.89
C GLU A 88 6.01 18.60 -7.92
N ILE A 89 5.49 18.20 -9.09
CA ILE A 89 4.85 16.90 -9.29
C ILE A 89 5.83 15.75 -9.01
N ILE A 90 7.05 15.82 -9.55
CA ILE A 90 8.08 14.80 -9.32
C ILE A 90 8.43 14.71 -7.83
N ASN A 91 8.63 15.86 -7.17
CA ASN A 91 8.94 15.92 -5.74
C ASN A 91 7.81 15.33 -4.89
N LYS A 92 6.55 15.65 -5.21
CA LYS A 92 5.39 15.13 -4.50
C LYS A 92 5.26 13.62 -4.71
N ALA A 93 5.38 13.14 -5.95
CA ALA A 93 5.32 11.73 -6.26
C ALA A 93 6.43 10.92 -5.56
N GLY A 94 7.62 11.50 -5.39
CA GLY A 94 8.72 10.88 -4.64
C GLY A 94 8.42 10.65 -3.15
N ARG A 95 7.44 11.35 -2.58
CA ARG A 95 7.02 11.20 -1.17
C ARG A 95 5.89 10.20 -0.97
N ILE A 96 5.32 9.66 -2.04
CA ILE A 96 4.21 8.69 -1.97
C ILE A 96 4.78 7.31 -1.64
N PRO A 97 4.48 6.72 -0.47
CA PRO A 97 5.10 5.46 -0.05
C PRO A 97 4.85 4.30 -1.03
N ALA A 98 3.66 4.26 -1.63
CA ALA A 98 3.26 3.25 -2.61
C ALA A 98 4.08 3.28 -3.93
N PHE A 99 4.92 4.30 -4.12
CA PHE A 99 5.72 4.52 -5.31
C PHE A 99 7.20 4.16 -5.13
N HIS A 100 7.68 3.87 -3.92
CA HIS A 100 9.08 3.54 -3.66
C HIS A 100 9.63 2.37 -4.50
N LYS A 101 8.77 1.43 -4.90
CA LYS A 101 9.14 0.26 -5.72
C LYS A 101 8.92 0.45 -7.22
N LYS A 102 8.37 1.60 -7.63
CA LYS A 102 7.94 1.87 -8.99
C LYS A 102 8.84 2.95 -9.59
N ASN A 103 9.20 2.83 -10.86
CA ASN A 103 9.94 3.86 -11.60
C ASN A 103 9.06 5.08 -11.91
N VAL A 104 8.46 5.70 -10.88
CA VAL A 104 7.44 6.75 -11.02
C VAL A 104 8.03 8.01 -11.63
N LYS A 105 9.22 8.42 -11.22
CA LYS A 105 9.92 9.56 -11.82
C LYS A 105 10.08 9.38 -13.33
N ALA A 106 10.61 8.24 -13.77
CA ALA A 106 10.78 7.95 -15.21
C ALA A 106 9.44 7.92 -15.95
N ASN A 107 8.38 7.38 -15.34
CA ASN A 107 7.04 7.40 -15.92
C ASN A 107 6.48 8.82 -16.06
N LEU A 108 6.68 9.68 -15.06
CA LEU A 108 6.28 11.09 -15.10
C LEU A 108 7.05 11.86 -16.17
N GLU A 109 8.37 11.72 -16.23
CA GLU A 109 9.21 12.33 -17.27
C GLU A 109 8.79 11.87 -18.67
N LYS A 110 8.34 10.61 -18.81
CA LYS A 110 7.79 10.10 -20.06
C LYS A 110 6.47 10.78 -20.41
N ILE A 111 5.54 10.87 -19.46
CA ILE A 111 4.27 11.60 -19.65
C ILE A 111 4.55 13.04 -20.08
N PHE A 112 5.46 13.74 -19.40
CA PHE A 112 5.73 15.15 -19.69
C PHE A 112 6.26 15.36 -21.10
N ARG A 113 7.06 14.41 -21.60
CA ARG A 113 7.67 14.44 -22.92
C ARG A 113 6.74 14.03 -24.05
N GLU A 114 5.90 13.02 -23.81
CA GLU A 114 5.14 12.31 -24.85
C GLU A 114 3.65 12.66 -24.87
N ASP A 115 3.06 13.13 -23.76
CA ASP A 115 1.63 13.41 -23.70
C ASP A 115 1.27 14.77 -24.32
N ARG A 116 0.95 14.72 -25.61
CA ARG A 116 0.59 15.88 -26.42
C ARG A 116 -0.91 16.01 -26.65
N HIS A 117 -1.73 15.21 -25.96
CA HIS A 117 -3.16 15.24 -26.19
C HIS A 117 -3.82 16.44 -25.51
N CYS A 118 -4.36 17.35 -26.30
CA CYS A 118 -5.21 18.44 -25.86
C CYS A 118 -6.64 18.20 -26.35
N ALA A 119 -7.61 18.44 -25.48
CA ALA A 119 -9.01 18.48 -25.86
C ALA A 119 -9.21 19.55 -26.94
N SER A 120 -10.13 19.32 -27.87
CA SER A 120 -10.43 20.33 -28.88
C SER A 120 -10.88 21.62 -28.18
N CYS A 121 -10.46 22.78 -28.71
CA CYS A 121 -10.85 24.08 -28.17
C CYS A 121 -12.37 24.18 -28.01
N LEU A 122 -13.15 23.63 -28.96
CA LEU A 122 -14.61 23.62 -28.87
C LEU A 122 -15.15 22.77 -27.70
N SER A 123 -14.62 21.56 -27.48
CA SER A 123 -15.02 20.70 -26.35
C SER A 123 -14.66 21.34 -25.01
N TYR A 124 -13.47 21.94 -24.92
CA TYR A 124 -13.01 22.64 -23.72
C TYR A 124 -13.83 23.91 -23.46
N LEU A 125 -14.07 24.75 -24.46
CA LEU A 125 -14.88 25.97 -24.31
C LEU A 125 -16.33 25.66 -23.89
N MET A 126 -16.91 24.57 -24.42
CA MET A 126 -18.29 24.20 -24.12
C MET A 126 -18.47 23.50 -22.77
N THR A 127 -17.43 22.84 -22.24
CA THR A 127 -17.55 22.06 -20.98
C THR A 127 -16.68 22.55 -19.83
N GLY A 128 -15.67 23.38 -20.10
CA GLY A 128 -14.66 23.78 -19.13
C GLY A 128 -13.82 22.64 -18.58
N ASP A 129 -13.99 21.40 -19.09
CA ASP A 129 -13.48 20.21 -18.45
C ASP A 129 -12.01 19.96 -18.80
N LYS A 130 -11.13 20.30 -17.84
CA LYS A 130 -9.68 20.07 -17.93
C LYS A 130 -9.33 18.58 -18.04
N ARG A 131 -10.20 17.68 -17.59
CA ARG A 131 -9.92 16.23 -17.54
C ARG A 131 -9.95 15.55 -18.92
N LYS A 132 -10.33 16.28 -19.97
CA LYS A 132 -10.25 15.78 -21.34
C LYS A 132 -8.85 15.83 -21.95
N ASN A 133 -7.91 16.54 -21.33
CA ASN A 133 -6.52 16.58 -21.78
C ASN A 133 -5.73 15.37 -21.25
N GLY A 134 -4.63 15.01 -21.90
CA GLY A 134 -3.63 14.12 -21.30
C GLY A 134 -3.98 12.62 -21.36
N ARG A 135 -4.07 12.05 -22.57
CA ARG A 135 -4.48 10.65 -22.76
C ARG A 135 -3.53 9.67 -22.09
N MET A 136 -2.23 9.93 -22.15
CA MET A 136 -1.20 9.03 -21.62
C MET A 136 -1.13 9.14 -20.09
N MET A 137 -1.27 10.36 -19.57
CA MET A 137 -1.41 10.68 -18.16
C MET A 137 -2.53 9.84 -17.51
N TRP A 138 -3.74 9.84 -18.09
CA TRP A 138 -4.86 9.06 -17.56
C TRP A 138 -4.60 7.55 -17.52
N LYS A 139 -3.97 7.01 -18.58
CA LYS A 139 -3.59 5.59 -18.62
C LYS A 139 -2.64 5.23 -17.48
N GLN A 140 -1.66 6.10 -17.21
CA GLN A 140 -0.68 5.87 -16.15
C GLN A 140 -1.30 6.01 -14.76
N LEU A 141 -2.15 7.01 -14.53
CA LEU A 141 -2.91 7.18 -13.28
C LEU A 141 -3.77 5.94 -12.98
N ALA A 142 -4.50 5.45 -13.97
CA ALA A 142 -5.31 4.24 -13.83
C ALA A 142 -4.45 3.01 -13.49
N TYR A 143 -3.24 2.90 -14.07
CA TYR A 143 -2.29 1.85 -13.71
C TYR A 143 -1.81 1.97 -12.26
N TRP A 144 -1.44 3.17 -11.81
CA TRP A 144 -1.00 3.38 -10.42
C TRP A 144 -2.10 3.09 -9.40
N ARG A 145 -3.33 3.56 -9.64
CA ARG A 145 -4.49 3.24 -8.78
C ARG A 145 -4.73 1.73 -8.70
N ARG A 146 -4.65 1.01 -9.83
CA ARG A 146 -4.74 -0.45 -9.86
C ARG A 146 -3.61 -1.11 -9.09
N ALA A 147 -2.39 -0.60 -9.19
CA ALA A 147 -1.24 -1.16 -8.49
C ALA A 147 -1.36 -0.98 -6.96
N VAL A 148 -1.85 0.17 -6.49
CA VAL A 148 -2.13 0.39 -5.06
C VAL A 148 -3.16 -0.61 -4.53
N ARG A 149 -4.26 -0.83 -5.28
CA ARG A 149 -5.30 -1.80 -4.89
C ARG A 149 -4.85 -3.26 -4.99
N LYS A 150 -3.98 -3.62 -5.94
CA LYS A 150 -3.50 -5.00 -6.10
C LYS A 150 -2.59 -5.46 -4.95
N ASP A 151 -1.87 -4.54 -4.32
CA ASP A 151 -1.09 -4.83 -3.12
C ASP A 151 -1.99 -5.32 -1.95
N LYS A 152 -3.30 -5.00 -1.98
CA LYS A 152 -4.31 -5.56 -1.08
C LYS A 152 -4.59 -7.04 -1.37
N TYR A 153 -4.99 -7.37 -2.60
CA TYR A 153 -5.40 -8.72 -2.99
C TYR A 153 -4.29 -9.78 -2.87
N LEU A 154 -3.05 -9.46 -3.26
CA LEU A 154 -1.93 -10.40 -3.12
C LEU A 154 -1.59 -10.72 -1.66
N SER A 155 -1.94 -9.81 -0.74
CA SER A 155 -1.70 -10.03 0.69
C SER A 155 -2.81 -10.76 1.41
N GLU A 156 -4.06 -10.55 1.00
CA GLU A 156 -5.21 -11.30 1.51
C GLU A 156 -5.04 -12.80 1.15
N ASN A 157 -4.56 -13.11 -0.05
CA ASN A 157 -4.30 -14.50 -0.47
C ASN A 157 -3.01 -15.11 0.13
N SER A 158 -2.03 -14.30 0.54
CA SER A 158 -0.81 -14.80 1.21
C SER A 158 -1.04 -15.16 2.68
N THR A 159 -2.22 -14.88 3.24
CA THR A 159 -2.56 -15.21 4.63
C THR A 159 -3.19 -16.61 4.77
N TYR A 160 -3.36 -17.31 3.64
CA TYR A 160 -3.89 -18.69 3.55
C TYR A 160 -2.82 -19.72 3.15
N CYS A 161 -1.55 -19.45 3.38
CA CYS A 161 -0.46 -20.42 3.29
C CYS A 161 0.33 -20.45 4.58
#